data_AF-A0A8T0MPB9-F1
#
_entry.id   AF-A0A8T0MPB9-F1
#
_cell.length_a   1.000
_cell.length_b   1.000
_cell.length_c   1.000
_cell.angle_alpha   90.00
_cell.angle_beta   90.00
_cell.angle_gamma   90.00
#
_symmetry.space_group_name_H-M   'P 1'
#
loop_
_entity.id
_entity.type
_entity.pdbx_description
1 polymer ?
#
loop_
_entity_poly.entity_id
_entity_poly.type
_entity_poly.pdbx_seq_one_letter_code
_entity_poly.pdbx_strand_id
1 'polypeptide(L)'
;MVETAADRHPGVEQYAIRSFADALDAVPLALAENSGLPPIDTLTAVKAQVKESNPHWGIDCNDVGTNDMKEQNVFETLIGKQQQILPRKW
;
A
#
# COMPACT_ATOMS: atom_id res chain seq x y z
N MET A 1 5.66 3.85 7.38
CA MET A 1 5.64 3.20 6.04
C MET A 1 6.99 2.51 5.81
N VAL A 2 7.11 1.62 4.83
CA VAL A 2 8.41 0.97 4.54
C VAL A 2 9.46 1.99 4.11
N GLU A 3 9.05 3.04 3.39
CA GLU A 3 9.92 4.16 3.00
C GLU A 3 10.63 4.80 4.19
N THR A 4 9.91 5.10 5.28
CA THR A 4 10.50 5.67 6.52
C THR A 4 11.47 4.72 7.24
N ALA A 5 11.46 3.42 6.91
CA ALA A 5 12.44 2.48 7.44
C ALA A 5 13.81 2.62 6.74
N ALA A 6 13.85 3.12 5.50
CA ALA A 6 15.10 3.38 4.79
C ALA A 6 15.93 4.45 5.49
N ASP A 7 15.28 5.50 6.01
CA ASP A 7 15.95 6.61 6.71
C ASP A 7 16.64 6.16 8.01
N ARG A 8 16.24 5.00 8.56
CA ARG A 8 16.85 4.41 9.77
C ARG A 8 18.04 3.51 9.47
N HIS A 9 18.30 3.19 8.20
CA HIS A 9 19.37 2.28 7.77
C HIS A 9 20.31 3.00 6.79
N PRO A 10 21.17 3.91 7.30
CA PRO A 10 22.11 4.65 6.45
C PRO A 10 23.15 3.68 5.87
N GLY A 11 23.12 3.48 4.55
CA GLY A 11 23.97 2.50 3.88
C GLY A 11 23.53 2.19 2.46
N VAL A 12 24.06 1.12 1.87
CA VAL A 12 23.63 0.63 0.54
C VAL A 12 22.23 -0.01 0.64
N GLU A 13 21.91 -0.54 1.82
CA GLU A 13 20.66 -1.20 2.17
C GLU A 13 19.46 -0.27 2.00
N GLN A 14 19.63 1.05 2.22
CA GLN A 14 18.55 2.03 2.06
C GLN A 14 17.95 2.01 0.65
N TYR A 15 18.76 1.75 -0.38
CA TYR A 15 18.29 1.72 -1.77
C TYR A 15 17.41 0.50 -2.00
N ALA A 16 17.79 -0.66 -1.46
CA ALA A 16 16.97 -1.86 -1.51
C ALA A 16 15.64 -1.69 -0.77
N ILE A 17 15.65 -1.02 0.41
CA ILE A 17 14.43 -0.73 1.17
C ILE A 17 13.51 0.21 0.39
N ARG A 18 14.05 1.26 -0.24
CA ARG A 18 13.28 2.17 -1.10
C ARG A 18 12.69 1.46 -2.31
N SER A 19 13.48 0.69 -3.04
CA SER A 19 12.99 -0.11 -4.17
C SER A 19 11.88 -1.09 -3.77
N PHE A 20 11.97 -1.69 -2.58
CA PHE A 20 10.90 -2.55 -2.07
C PHE A 20 9.65 -1.74 -1.70
N ALA A 21 9.80 -0.55 -1.11
CA ALA A 21 8.68 0.35 -0.85
C ALA A 21 7.96 0.77 -2.15
N ASP A 22 8.72 1.11 -3.19
CA ASP A 22 8.18 1.44 -4.51
C ASP A 22 7.48 0.22 -5.15
N ALA A 23 8.02 -0.98 -4.99
CA ALA A 23 7.40 -2.20 -5.50
C ALA A 23 6.04 -2.51 -4.84
N LEU A 24 5.83 -2.11 -3.57
CA LEU A 24 4.54 -2.28 -2.89
C LEU A 24 3.43 -1.41 -3.50
N ASP A 25 3.77 -0.34 -4.21
CA ASP A 25 2.78 0.52 -4.90
C ASP A 25 2.14 -0.20 -6.10
N ALA A 26 2.70 -1.31 -6.58
CA ALA A 26 2.17 -2.07 -7.70
C ALA A 26 0.73 -2.59 -7.46
N VAL A 27 0.42 -2.99 -6.22
CA VAL A 27 -0.92 -3.50 -5.87
C VAL A 27 -1.99 -2.41 -5.94
N PRO A 28 -1.87 -1.26 -5.24
CA PRO A 28 -2.84 -0.18 -5.35
C PRO A 28 -2.92 0.42 -6.76
N LEU A 29 -1.82 0.46 -7.52
CA LEU A 29 -1.85 0.87 -8.94
C LEU A 29 -2.72 -0.05 -9.78
N ALA A 30 -2.52 -1.37 -9.65
CA ALA A 30 -3.31 -2.34 -10.38
C ALA A 30 -4.79 -2.29 -9.98
N LEU A 31 -5.11 -2.06 -8.70
CA LEU A 31 -6.49 -1.88 -8.25
C LEU A 31 -7.14 -0.65 -8.88
N ALA A 32 -6.45 0.49 -8.84
CA ALA A 32 -6.97 1.72 -9.44
C ALA A 32 -7.18 1.57 -10.95
N GLU A 33 -6.22 0.99 -11.66
CA GLU A 33 -6.32 0.74 -13.11
C GLU A 33 -7.49 -0.21 -13.45
N ASN A 34 -7.62 -1.33 -12.72
CA ASN A 34 -8.71 -2.29 -12.93
C ASN A 34 -10.09 -1.71 -12.59
N SER A 35 -10.15 -0.70 -11.72
CA SER A 35 -11.37 0.04 -11.39
C SER A 35 -11.64 1.24 -12.31
N GLY A 36 -10.80 1.48 -13.32
CA GLY A 36 -10.95 2.61 -14.24
C GLY A 36 -10.64 3.98 -13.63
N LEU A 37 -9.98 4.00 -12.47
CA LEU A 37 -9.54 5.22 -11.79
C LEU A 37 -8.19 5.69 -12.37
N PRO A 38 -7.86 7.00 -12.30
CA PRO A 38 -6.54 7.51 -12.71
C PRO A 38 -5.45 7.01 -11.74
N PRO A 39 -4.60 6.02 -12.10
CA PRO A 39 -3.84 5.26 -11.11
C PRO A 39 -2.82 6.10 -10.34
N ILE A 40 -2.18 7.06 -11.02
CA ILE A 40 -1.18 7.95 -10.42
C ILE A 40 -1.84 8.90 -9.41
N ASP A 41 -2.97 9.51 -9.78
CA ASP A 41 -3.66 10.48 -8.92
C ASP A 41 -4.26 9.77 -7.70
N THR A 42 -4.91 8.63 -7.91
CA THR A 42 -5.50 7.81 -6.84
C THR A 42 -4.43 7.32 -5.88
N LEU A 43 -3.31 6.76 -6.37
CA LEU A 43 -2.21 6.33 -5.52
C LEU A 43 -1.64 7.50 -4.71
N THR A 44 -1.43 8.66 -5.34
CA THR A 44 -0.87 9.84 -4.68
C THR A 44 -1.78 10.33 -3.55
N ALA A 45 -3.10 10.36 -3.80
CA ALA A 45 -4.09 10.75 -2.80
C ALA A 45 -4.08 9.80 -1.59
N VAL A 46 -4.08 8.48 -1.82
CA VAL A 46 -4.03 7.48 -0.74
C VAL A 46 -2.70 7.55 0.01
N LYS A 47 -1.56 7.71 -0.67
CA LYS A 47 -0.25 7.87 -0.01
C LYS A 47 -0.18 9.11 0.87
N ALA A 48 -0.85 10.21 0.49
CA ALA A 48 -0.96 11.40 1.34
C ALA A 48 -1.75 11.11 2.62
N GLN A 49 -2.87 10.39 2.52
CA GLN A 49 -3.72 10.01 3.65
C GLN A 49 -3.03 9.00 4.59
N VAL A 50 -2.26 8.04 4.06
CA VAL A 50 -1.50 7.06 4.88
C VAL A 50 -0.44 7.75 5.76
N LYS A 51 0.06 8.92 5.38
CA LYS A 51 0.97 9.72 6.24
C LYS A 51 0.28 10.20 7.53
N GLU A 52 -1.05 10.24 7.57
CA GLU A 52 -1.84 10.60 8.76
C GLU A 52 -1.97 9.44 9.78
N SER A 53 -1.21 8.35 9.59
CA SER A 53 -1.08 7.22 10.52
C SER A 53 -2.33 6.34 10.69
N ASN A 54 -3.34 6.50 9.83
CA ASN A 54 -4.46 5.54 9.74
C ASN A 54 -4.10 4.42 8.74
N PRO A 55 -4.02 3.14 9.17
CA PRO A 55 -3.69 2.02 8.30
C PRO A 55 -4.86 1.55 7.43
N HIS A 56 -6.06 2.12 7.58
CA HIS A 56 -7.27 1.69 6.88
C HIS A 56 -7.45 2.33 5.49
N TRP A 57 -6.61 3.29 5.12
CA TRP A 57 -6.68 3.92 3.81
C TRP A 57 -6.30 2.93 2.69
N GLY A 58 -7.19 2.81 1.70
CA GLY A 58 -7.02 1.95 0.53
C GLY A 58 -7.60 2.61 -0.72
N ILE A 59 -7.73 1.81 -1.79
CA ILE A 59 -8.29 2.25 -3.07
C ILE A 59 -9.80 2.00 -3.06
N ASP A 60 -10.60 3.03 -3.28
CA ASP A 60 -12.05 2.91 -3.44
C ASP A 60 -12.41 2.37 -4.82
N CYS A 61 -12.30 1.04 -4.98
CA CYS A 61 -12.55 0.37 -6.25
C CYS A 61 -14.00 0.43 -6.73
N ASN A 62 -14.95 0.74 -5.83
CA ASN A 62 -16.39 0.72 -6.10
C ASN A 62 -17.01 2.12 -6.14
N ASP A 63 -16.21 3.18 -6.04
CA ASP A 63 -16.64 4.58 -6.04
C ASP A 63 -17.75 4.87 -5.00
N VAL A 64 -17.54 4.36 -3.78
CA VAL A 64 -18.45 4.55 -2.64
C VAL A 64 -18.31 5.96 -2.06
N GLY A 65 -17.20 6.65 -2.34
CA GLY A 65 -16.92 8.03 -1.94
C GLY A 65 -16.04 8.13 -0.67
N THR A 66 -15.49 7.02 -0.18
CA THR A 66 -14.57 6.99 0.98
C THR A 66 -13.42 6.03 0.70
N ASN A 67 -12.18 6.40 1.07
CA ASN A 67 -11.02 5.51 0.95
C ASN A 67 -10.82 4.63 2.19
N ASP A 68 -11.67 4.73 3.22
CA ASP A 68 -11.54 3.95 4.45
C ASP A 68 -12.06 2.53 4.23
N MET A 69 -11.15 1.57 4.15
CA MET A 69 -11.47 0.16 3.92
C MET A 69 -12.26 -0.47 5.07
N LYS A 70 -12.18 0.09 6.29
CA LYS A 70 -12.98 -0.36 7.44
C LYS A 70 -14.43 0.06 7.28
N GLU A 71 -14.69 1.29 6.81
CA GLU A 71 -16.05 1.76 6.51
C GLU A 71 -16.67 0.96 5.36
N GLN A 72 -15.86 0.61 4.35
CA GLN A 72 -16.27 -0.24 3.24
C GLN A 72 -16.40 -1.73 3.58
N ASN A 73 -16.04 -2.16 4.79
CA ASN A 73 -15.97 -3.57 5.20
C ASN A 73 -15.06 -4.45 4.32
N VAL A 74 -13.99 -3.86 3.78
CA VAL A 74 -12.98 -4.57 2.97
C VAL A 74 -11.85 -5.02 3.89
N PHE A 75 -11.85 -6.31 4.22
CA PHE A 75 -10.86 -6.93 5.10
C PHE A 75 -10.16 -8.11 4.44
N GLU A 76 -8.89 -8.31 4.81
CA GLU A 76 -8.09 -9.47 4.42
C GLU A 76 -7.58 -10.19 5.68
N THR A 77 -7.34 -11.49 5.56
CA THR A 77 -6.74 -12.26 6.65
C THR A 77 -5.28 -11.88 6.87
N LEU A 78 -4.86 -11.76 8.14
CA LEU A 78 -3.46 -11.52 8.49
C LEU A 78 -2.52 -12.57 7.86
N ILE A 79 -2.94 -13.83 7.86
CA ILE A 79 -2.16 -14.95 7.32
C ILE A 79 -1.96 -14.79 5.81
N GLY A 80 -3.02 -14.42 5.07
CA GLY A 80 -2.94 -14.16 3.63
C GLY A 80 -1.95 -13.04 3.33
N LYS A 81 -2.04 -11.92 4.06
CA LYS A 81 -1.12 -10.79 3.91
C LYS A 81 0.33 -11.17 4.20
N GLN A 82 0.56 -11.94 5.25
CA GLN A 82 1.89 -12.42 5.61
C GLN A 82 2.49 -13.31 4.51
N GLN A 83 1.70 -14.21 3.92
CA GLN A 83 2.17 -15.10 2.86
C GLN A 83 2.51 -14.36 1.55
N GLN A 84 1.86 -13.24 1.28
CA GLN A 84 2.15 -12.41 0.10
C GLN A 84 3.48 -11.65 0.24
N ILE A 85 3.81 -11.20 1.46
CA ILE A 85 4.94 -10.30 1.72
C ILE A 85 6.17 -11.09 2.19
N LEU A 86 5.99 -12.08 3.07
CA LEU A 86 7.08 -12.80 3.68
C LEU A 86 7.43 -14.04 2.87
N PRO A 87 8.72 -14.34 2.67
CA PRO A 87 9.12 -15.58 2.05
C PRO A 87 8.61 -16.76 2.87
N ARG A 88 8.08 -17.78 2.18
CA ARG A 88 7.65 -19.03 2.82
C ARG A 88 8.83 -19.61 3.59
N LYS A 89 8.65 -19.76 4.90
CA LYS A 89 9.52 -20.61 5.71
C LYS A 89 9.12 -22.05 5.42
N TRP A 90 10.06 -22.82 4.86
CA TRP A 90 9.94 -24.25 4.67
C TRP A 90 9.89 -24.97 6.02
#